data_AF-A0A7Z0NGQ7-F1
#
_entry.id   AF-A0A7Z0NGQ7-F1
#
_cell.length_a   1.000
_cell.length_b   1.000
_cell.length_c   1.000
_cell.angle_alpha   90.00
_cell.angle_beta   90.00
_cell.angle_gamma   90.00
#
_symmetry.space_group_name_H-M   'P 1'
#
loop_
_entity.id
_entity.type
_entity.pdbx_description
1 polymer ?
#
loop_
_entity_poly.entity_id
_entity_poly.type
_entity_poly.pdbx_seq_one_letter_code
_entity_poly.pdbx_strand_id
1 'polypeptide(L)' 'MHQTSQGRRHRRQHSPQYKAELVQLCLASGASLASIAIDHGLNPNLLRRWVQEH' A
#
# COMPACT_ATOMS: atom_id res chain seq x y z
N MET A 1 12.85 11.35 -7.68
CA MET A 1 12.53 12.19 -6.49
C MET A 1 11.72 11.39 -5.46
N HIS A 2 12.25 10.24 -5.02
CA HIS A 2 11.54 9.33 -4.12
C HIS A 2 11.89 9.70 -2.66
N GLN A 3 10.88 10.10 -1.90
CA GLN A 3 10.98 10.82 -0.63
C GLN A 3 11.65 10.00 0.48
N THR A 4 12.79 10.48 0.96
CA THR A 4 13.42 10.10 2.23
C THR A 4 13.17 11.20 3.24
N SER A 5 12.51 10.88 4.37
CA SER A 5 12.80 11.40 5.73
C SER A 5 11.63 11.13 6.68
N GLN A 6 11.91 10.57 7.86
CA GLN A 6 11.76 11.27 9.14
C GLN A 6 12.05 10.28 10.28
N GLY A 7 13.00 10.65 11.15
CA GLY A 7 13.28 9.94 12.39
C GLY A 7 12.14 10.07 13.41
N ARG A 8 12.21 9.21 14.44
CA ARG A 8 11.27 9.02 15.56
C ARG A 8 10.12 8.06 15.26
N ARG A 9 10.42 6.75 15.37
CA ARG A 9 9.47 5.62 15.35
C ARG A 9 8.43 5.75 14.23
N HIS A 10 8.93 6.06 13.04
CA HIS A 10 8.15 6.47 11.88
C HIS A 10 7.36 5.26 11.36
N ARG A 11 6.05 5.22 11.62
CA ARG A 11 5.13 4.47 10.75
C ARG A 11 5.55 4.84 9.34
N ARG A 12 6.02 3.87 8.54
CA ARG A 12 6.35 4.08 7.13
C ARG A 12 5.16 4.83 6.50
N GLN A 13 5.32 6.13 6.28
CA GLN A 13 4.31 6.95 5.66
C GLN A 13 4.33 6.55 4.19
N HIS A 14 3.51 5.57 3.83
CA HIS A 14 3.28 5.24 2.44
C HIS A 14 2.59 6.45 1.82
N SER A 15 3.19 7.01 0.77
CA SER A 15 2.63 8.15 0.08
C SER A 15 1.23 7.80 -0.44
N PRO A 16 0.26 8.73 -0.39
CA PRO A 16 -1.11 8.47 -0.85
C PRO A 16 -1.17 8.02 -2.31
N GLN A 17 -0.22 8.45 -3.14
CA GLN A 17 -0.03 7.98 -4.51
C GLN A 17 0.23 6.47 -4.56
N TYR A 18 1.14 5.98 -3.72
CA TYR A 18 1.49 4.56 -3.64
C TYR A 18 0.32 3.71 -3.14
N LYS A 19 -0.47 4.22 -2.17
CA LYS A 19 -1.74 3.60 -1.76
C LYS A 19 -2.69 3.49 -2.96
N ALA A 20 -2.90 4.59 -3.70
CA ALA A 20 -3.82 4.63 -4.83
C ALA A 20 -3.40 3.68 -5.97
N GLU A 21 -2.10 3.61 -6.27
CA GLU A 21 -1.57 2.66 -7.25
C GLU A 21 -1.89 1.21 -6.89
N LEU A 22 -1.70 0.81 -5.62
CA LEU A 22 -2.00 -0.55 -5.18
C LEU A 22 -3.49 -0.87 -5.13
N VAL A 23 -4.32 0.11 -4.73
CA VAL A 23 -5.78 -0.01 -4.78
C VAL A 23 -6.24 -0.21 -6.22
N GLN A 24 -5.75 0.61 -7.16
CA GLN A 24 -6.04 0.49 -8.58
C GLN A 24 -5.52 -0.83 -9.16
N LEU A 25 -4.32 -1.26 -8.79
CA LEU A 25 -3.76 -2.53 -9.21
C LEU A 25 -4.63 -3.71 -8.76
N CYS A 26 -5.17 -3.65 -7.53
CA CYS A 26 -6.09 -4.68 -7.07
C CYS A 26 -7.42 -4.67 -7.81
N LEU A 27 -7.97 -3.48 -8.09
CA LEU A 27 -9.20 -3.33 -8.87
C LEU A 27 -9.01 -3.81 -10.32
N ALA A 28 -7.85 -3.57 -10.91
CA ALA A 28 -7.52 -3.93 -12.29
C ALA A 28 -7.12 -5.40 -12.44
N SER A 29 -6.36 -5.94 -11.48
CA SER A 29 -5.79 -7.29 -11.60
C SER A 29 -6.79 -8.38 -11.18
N GLY A 30 -7.86 -8.05 -10.43
CA GLY A 30 -8.79 -9.03 -9.86
C GLY A 30 -8.11 -10.04 -8.90
N ALA A 31 -6.80 -9.92 -8.73
CA ALA A 31 -5.97 -10.72 -7.86
C ALA A 31 -6.23 -10.34 -6.41
N SER A 32 -6.01 -11.29 -5.51
CA SER A 32 -6.22 -11.06 -4.09
C SER A 32 -5.27 -9.98 -3.57
N LEU A 33 -5.85 -9.00 -2.86
CA LEU A 33 -5.13 -7.95 -2.11
C LEU A 33 -3.93 -8.51 -1.34
N ALA A 34 -4.09 -9.70 -0.76
CA ALA A 34 -3.02 -10.34 -0.02
C ALA A 34 -1.80 -10.69 -0.88
N SER A 35 -2.02 -11.22 -2.08
CA SER A 35 -0.95 -11.55 -3.02
C SER A 35 -0.21 -10.31 -3.48
N ILE A 36 -0.95 -9.25 -3.84
CA ILE A 36 -0.36 -7.96 -4.23
C ILE A 36 0.47 -7.37 -3.08
N ALA A 37 -0.05 -7.42 -1.85
CA ALA A 37 0.70 -6.93 -0.70
C ALA A 37 1.96 -7.75 -0.45
N ILE A 38 1.91 -9.09 -0.52
CA ILE A 38 3.08 -9.95 -0.32
C ILE A 38 4.14 -9.68 -1.40
N ASP A 39 3.73 -9.56 -2.67
CA ASP A 39 4.61 -9.24 -3.79
C ASP A 39 5.35 -7.90 -3.57
N HIS A 40 4.65 -6.90 -3.05
CA HIS A 40 5.20 -5.59 -2.72
C HIS A 40 5.84 -5.49 -1.31
N GLY A 41 5.92 -6.59 -0.55
CA GLY A 41 6.49 -6.59 0.81
C GLY A 41 5.69 -5.77 1.84
N LEU A 42 4.39 -5.63 1.60
CA LEU A 42 3.42 -4.91 2.42
C LEU A 42 2.61 -5.85 3.28
N ASN A 43 2.08 -5.31 4.38
CA ASN A 43 1.14 -6.06 5.19
C ASN A 43 -0.20 -6.17 4.43
N PRO A 44 -0.70 -7.38 4.14
CA PRO A 44 -1.97 -7.56 3.43
C PRO A 44 -3.15 -6.92 4.17
N ASN A 45 -3.09 -6.86 5.50
CA ASN A 45 -4.12 -6.21 6.31
C ASN A 45 -4.10 -4.67 6.16
N LEU A 46 -2.94 -4.08 5.84
CA LEU A 46 -2.82 -2.65 5.55
C LEU A 46 -3.47 -2.32 4.21
N LEU A 47 -3.17 -3.09 3.16
CA LEU A 47 -3.77 -2.89 1.84
C LEU A 47 -5.29 -3.12 1.85
N ARG A 48 -5.75 -4.14 2.58
CA ARG A 48 -7.19 -4.35 2.88
C ARG A 48 -7.85 -3.13 3.51
N ARG A 49 -7.21 -2.54 4.53
CA ARG A 49 -7.76 -1.35 5.20
C ARG A 49 -7.83 -0.18 4.24
N TRP A 50 -6.79 0.01 3.44
CA TRP A 50 -6.74 1.06 2.44
C TRP A 50 -7.83 0.99 1.39
N VAL A 51 -8.18 -0.21 0.92
CA VAL A 51 -9.28 -0.43 -0.03
C VAL A 51 -10.66 -0.25 0.63
N GLN A 52 -10.80 -0.61 1.91
CA GLN A 52 -12.05 -0.36 2.66
C GLN A 52 -12.22 1.10 3.08
N GLU A 53 -11.12 1.85 3.24
CA GLU A 53 -11.10 3.29 3.54
C GLU A 53 -11.09 4.16 2.27
N HIS A 54 -11.15 3.55 1.08
CA HIS A 54 -11.34 4.24 -0.20
C HIS A 54 -12.80 4.09 -0.63
#